data_AF-A0A2E5DXI0-F1
#
_entry.id   AF-A0A2E5DXI0-F1
#
_cell.length_a   1.000
_cell.length_b   1.000
_cell.length_c   1.000
_cell.angle_alpha   90.00
_cell.angle_beta   90.00
_cell.angle_gamma   90.00
#
_symmetry.space_group_name_H-M   'P 1'
#
loop_
_entity.id
_entity.type
_entity.pdbx_description
1 polymer ?
#
loop_
_entity_poly.entity_id
_entity_poly.type
_entity_poly.pdbx_seq_one_letter_code
_entity_poly.pdbx_strand_id
1 'polypeptide(L)'
;MNDEFFLATLRDAHEPTSHLLFECEAMLNNSEADSKVSRLIGLALDRWRISKEEMQIRNRLGVAQLNDILETMPLLQLVEDA
;
A
#
# COMPACT_ATOMS: atom_id res chain seq x y z
N MET A 1 -0.39 -11.36 0.82
CA MET A 1 -1.79 -11.34 1.32
C MET A 1 -2.64 -12.18 0.36
N ASN A 2 -3.58 -13.01 0.82
CA ASN A 2 -4.54 -13.67 -0.10
C ASN A 2 -5.67 -12.67 -0.43
N ASP A 3 -6.22 -12.70 -1.66
CA ASP A 3 -7.22 -11.75 -2.16
C ASP A 3 -8.44 -11.63 -1.25
N GLU A 4 -8.91 -12.74 -0.66
CA GLU A 4 -10.03 -12.74 0.27
C GLU A 4 -9.74 -11.95 1.56
N PHE A 5 -8.51 -12.05 2.07
CA PHE A 5 -8.09 -11.33 3.27
C PHE A 5 -7.90 -9.83 2.99
N PHE A 6 -7.37 -9.49 1.81
CA PHE A 6 -7.28 -8.11 1.35
C PHE A 6 -8.66 -7.48 1.27
N LEU A 7 -9.63 -8.15 0.65
CA LEU A 7 -10.99 -7.63 0.50
C LEU A 7 -11.73 -7.50 1.82
N ALA A 8 -11.52 -8.40 2.79
CA ALA A 8 -12.06 -8.27 4.14
C ALA A 8 -11.47 -7.04 4.85
N THR A 9 -10.14 -6.91 4.84
CA THR A 9 -9.43 -5.76 5.42
C THR A 9 -9.89 -4.44 4.80
N LEU A 10 -10.05 -4.41 3.47
CA LEU A 10 -10.52 -3.25 2.73
C LEU A 10 -11.94 -2.84 3.16
N ARG A 11 -12.81 -3.79 3.48
CA ARG A 11 -14.18 -3.50 3.92
C ARG A 11 -14.25 -2.98 5.34
N ASP A 12 -13.45 -3.55 6.24
CA ASP A 12 -13.54 -3.26 7.68
C ASP A 12 -12.74 -2.02 8.10
N ALA A 13 -11.72 -1.64 7.33
CA ALA A 13 -10.86 -0.51 7.66
C ALA A 13 -11.60 0.84 7.59
N HIS A 14 -11.77 1.47 8.76
CA HIS A 14 -12.31 2.84 8.88
C HIS A 14 -11.36 3.90 8.31
N GLU A 15 -10.05 3.66 8.40
CA GLU A 15 -8.99 4.49 7.84
C GLU A 15 -7.91 3.60 7.18
N PRO A 16 -7.24 4.08 6.13
CA PRO A 16 -6.23 3.29 5.45
C PRO A 16 -4.86 3.40 6.13
N THR A 17 -4.21 2.25 6.30
CA THR A 17 -2.79 2.20 6.65
C THR A 17 -1.93 2.37 5.39
N SER A 18 -0.67 2.79 5.54
CA SER A 18 0.27 2.89 4.41
C SER A 18 0.39 1.56 3.66
N HIS A 19 0.46 0.44 4.37
CA HIS A 19 0.50 -0.90 3.75
C HIS A 19 -0.75 -1.18 2.91
N LEU A 20 -1.95 -0.85 3.42
CA LEU A 20 -3.19 -1.06 2.69
C LEU A 20 -3.28 -0.20 1.41
N LEU A 21 -2.77 1.04 1.46
CA LEU A 21 -2.69 1.90 0.27
C LEU A 21 -1.71 1.35 -0.77
N PHE A 22 -0.58 0.77 -0.35
CA PHE A 22 0.35 0.09 -1.26
C PHE A 22 -0.30 -1.10 -1.95
N GLU A 23 -0.99 -1.95 -1.19
CA GLU A 23 -1.70 -3.11 -1.74
C GLU A 23 -2.82 -2.68 -2.71
N CYS A 24 -3.53 -1.57 -2.40
CA CYS A 24 -4.53 -1.01 -3.33
C CYS A 24 -3.90 -0.60 -4.67
N GLU A 25 -2.76 0.08 -4.65
CA GLU A 25 -2.07 0.48 -5.88
C GLU A 25 -1.55 -0.73 -6.67
N ALA A 26 -0.95 -1.70 -5.99
CA ALA A 26 -0.47 -2.93 -6.61
C ALA A 26 -1.61 -3.72 -7.28
N MET A 27 -2.75 -3.85 -6.60
CA MET A 27 -3.93 -4.54 -7.15
C MET A 27 -4.51 -3.79 -8.34
N LEU A 28 -4.58 -2.46 -8.30
CA LEU A 28 -5.06 -1.65 -9.43
C LEU A 28 -4.15 -1.73 -10.65
N ASN A 29 -2.83 -1.88 -10.47
CA ASN A 29 -1.89 -2.02 -11.58
C ASN A 29 -1.93 -3.41 -12.24
N ASN A 30 -2.30 -4.44 -11.47
CA ASN A 30 -2.35 -5.83 -11.95
C ASN A 30 -3.75 -6.28 -12.40
N SER A 31 -4.80 -5.54 -12.06
CA SER A 31 -6.19 -5.89 -12.39
C SER A 31 -6.63 -5.29 -13.71
N GLU A 32 -7.56 -5.95 -14.39
CA GLU A 32 -8.29 -5.33 -15.50
C GLU A 32 -9.04 -4.08 -15.03
N ALA A 33 -9.10 -3.07 -15.92
CA ALA A 33 -9.98 -1.93 -15.72
C ALA A 33 -11.42 -2.44 -15.52
N ASP A 34 -12.15 -1.88 -14.56
CA ASP A 34 -13.51 -2.30 -14.15
C ASP A 34 -13.67 -3.69 -13.50
N SER A 35 -12.57 -4.33 -13.09
CA SER A 35 -12.66 -5.53 -12.26
C SER A 35 -13.41 -5.27 -10.94
N LYS A 36 -13.97 -6.33 -10.34
CA LYS A 36 -14.61 -6.26 -9.00
C LYS A 36 -13.67 -5.67 -7.95
N VAL A 37 -12.38 -5.99 -8.04
CA VAL A 37 -11.34 -5.48 -7.13
C VAL A 37 -11.15 -3.98 -7.34
N SER A 38 -11.01 -3.52 -8.60
CA SER A 38 -10.88 -2.11 -8.94
C SER A 38 -12.05 -1.26 -8.41
N ARG A 39 -13.28 -1.78 -8.52
CA ARG A 39 -14.49 -1.13 -7.98
C ARG A 39 -14.50 -1.06 -6.46
N LEU A 40 -14.10 -2.14 -5.78
CA LEU A 40 -14.06 -2.16 -4.32
C LEU A 40 -12.99 -1.22 -3.76
N ILE A 41 -11.84 -1.14 -4.42
CA ILE A 41 -10.78 -0.18 -4.07
C ILE A 41 -11.29 1.25 -4.25
N GLY A 42 -11.97 1.55 -5.36
CA GLY A 42 -12.60 2.87 -5.57
C GLY A 42 -13.56 3.27 -4.44
N LEU A 43 -14.46 2.36 -4.04
CA LEU A 43 -15.39 2.61 -2.93
C LEU A 43 -14.68 2.82 -1.59
N ALA A 44 -13.58 2.10 -1.34
CA ALA A 44 -12.79 2.28 -0.12
C ALA A 44 -12.09 3.64 -0.10
N LEU A 45 -11.50 4.05 -1.22
CA LEU A 45 -10.87 5.37 -1.40
C LEU A 45 -11.88 6.50 -1.20
N ASP A 46 -13.08 6.40 -1.78
CA ASP A 46 -14.16 7.37 -1.60
C ASP A 46 -14.57 7.49 -0.13
N ARG A 47 -14.71 6.35 0.58
CA ARG A 47 -15.04 6.33 2.01
C ARG A 47 -13.97 7.02 2.85
N TRP A 48 -12.70 6.81 2.52
CA TRP A 48 -11.57 7.47 3.19
C TRP A 48 -11.34 8.91 2.73
N ARG A 49 -12.09 9.38 1.72
CA ARG A 49 -11.95 10.69 1.08
C ARG A 49 -10.53 10.93 0.53
N ILE A 50 -9.93 9.88 -0.02
CA ILE A 50 -8.60 9.91 -0.62
C ILE A 50 -8.77 9.73 -2.13
N SER A 51 -8.20 10.63 -2.92
CA SER A 51 -8.19 10.45 -4.37
C SER A 51 -7.18 9.39 -4.79
N LYS A 52 -7.33 8.82 -6.00
CA LYS A 52 -6.32 7.90 -6.55
C LYS A 52 -4.93 8.54 -6.62
N GLU A 53 -4.87 9.81 -7.03
CA GLU A 53 -3.61 10.57 -7.09
C GLU A 53 -2.99 10.74 -5.70
N GLU A 54 -3.80 11.03 -4.69
CA GLU A 54 -3.32 11.17 -3.31
C GLU A 54 -2.79 9.84 -2.76
N MET A 55 -3.45 8.71 -3.04
CA MET A 55 -2.95 7.38 -2.71
C MET A 55 -1.55 7.15 -3.31
N GLN A 56 -1.37 7.46 -4.60
CA GLN A 56 -0.09 7.30 -5.29
C GLN A 56 1.01 8.21 -4.70
N ILE A 57 0.67 9.46 -4.34
CA ILE A 57 1.60 10.37 -3.67
C ILE A 57 2.01 9.81 -2.30
N ARG A 58 1.04 9.36 -1.48
CA ARG A 58 1.30 8.78 -0.16
C ARG A 58 2.17 7.53 -0.24
N ASN A 59 1.91 6.64 -1.20
CA ASN A 59 2.72 5.46 -1.45
C ASN A 59 4.14 5.84 -1.87
N ARG A 60 4.30 6.76 -2.83
CA ARG A 60 5.63 7.23 -3.25
C ARG A 60 6.43 7.84 -2.10
N LEU A 61 5.79 8.65 -1.26
CA LEU A 61 6.44 9.23 -0.06
C LEU A 61 6.83 8.15 0.94
N GLY A 62 5.99 7.13 1.14
CA GLY A 62 6.32 5.98 1.97
C GLY A 62 7.56 5.20 1.47
N VAL A 63 7.68 4.99 0.15
CA VAL A 63 8.88 4.37 -0.44
C VAL A 63 10.11 5.25 -0.24
N ALA A 64 10.00 6.56 -0.51
CA ALA A 64 11.11 7.49 -0.33
C ALA A 64 11.61 7.47 1.11
N GLN A 65 10.70 7.52 2.08
CA GLN A 65 11.04 7.44 3.50
C GLN A 65 11.71 6.11 3.87
N LEU A 66 11.26 4.98 3.31
CA LEU A 66 11.91 3.68 3.52
C LEU A 66 13.33 3.66 2.93
N ASN A 67 13.52 4.21 1.74
CA ASN A 67 14.84 4.30 1.11
C ASN A 67 15.78 5.21 1.92
N ASP A 68 15.31 6.37 2.37
CA ASP A 68 16.08 7.25 3.24
C ASP A 68 16.49 6.52 4.53
N ILE A 69 15.59 5.74 5.15
CA ILE A 69 15.92 4.91 6.31
C ILE A 69 16.98 3.86 5.94
N LEU A 70 16.85 3.16 4.83
CA LEU A 70 17.81 2.14 4.40
C LEU A 70 19.19 2.72 4.05
N GLU A 71 19.24 3.95 3.52
CA GLU A 71 20.47 4.67 3.19
C GLU A 71 21.14 5.29 4.42
N THR A 72 20.35 5.69 5.42
CA THR A 72 20.85 6.33 6.66
C THR A 72 21.08 5.36 7.80
N MET A 73 20.49 4.15 7.75
CA MET A 73 20.88 3.06 8.64
C MET A 73 22.21 2.51 8.14
N PRO A 74 23.32 2.64 8.89
CA PRO A 74 24.48 1.81 8.61
C PRO A 74 23.97 0.38 8.73
N LEU A 75 24.03 -0.39 7.64
CA LEU A 75 23.79 -1.84 7.68
C LEU A 75 24.54 -2.34 8.90
N LEU A 76 23.82 -2.79 9.93
CA LEU A 76 24.44 -3.43 11.07
C LEU A 76 25.35 -4.49 10.46
N GLN A 77 26.66 -4.30 10.63
CA GLN A 77 27.69 -5.31 10.43
C GLN A 77 27.43 -6.42 11.47
N LEU A 78 26.33 -7.15 11.29
CA LEU A 78 25.87 -8.22 12.15
C LEU A 78 25.76 -9.52 11.38
N VAL A 79 26.62 -9.75 10.39
CA VAL A 79 27.06 -11.09 10.04
C VAL A 79 28.42 -10.98 9.38
N GLU A 80 29.49 -11.14 10.14
CA GLU A 80 30.75 -11.83 9.77
C GLU A 80 31.82 -11.53 10.84
N ASP A 81 31.55 -11.94 12.07
CA ASP A 81 32.56 -12.26 13.10
C ASP A 81 32.06 -13.49 13.89
N ALA A 82 31.70 -14.54 13.15
CA ALA A 82 31.37 -15.87 13.69
C ALA A 82 32.49 -16.87 13.36
#